data_AF-Q010M1-F1
#
_entry.id   AF-Q010M1-F1
#
_cell.length_a   1.000
_cell.length_b   1.000
_cell.length_c   1.000
_cell.angle_alpha   90.00
_cell.angle_beta   90.00
_cell.angle_gamma   90.00
#
_symmetry.space_group_name_H-M   'P 1'
#
loop_
_entity.id
_entity.type
_entity.pdbx_description
1 polymer ?
#
loop_
_entity_poly.entity_id
_entity_poly.type
_entity_poly.pdbx_seq_one_letter_code
_entity_poly.pdbx_strand_id
1 'polypeptide(L)'
;MLARACKRAHAVARPRLHRFVRLATNDADAPLPAVLEIKTPSELDGVVPRSHVQAIVFDFYADWCGPCKTLAPALERAVKAHWPKAALVKLNADAQELAPVMEQLRISSLPTVMGMSRGRFVDQFRGAIPESDVVKFVDNLVKDLGSDDGEDGADDDAKGADVEDAEGATAAALEATFGGGCGVLGDAATRERLTSALSNVVNDRSVGPELKSRAFAASAMLALRGDPADLAAARELIAHGRALVNGFPEPKELAAAEARVDIADDIATIEGIDDVDARRKAHEDSPKEFASVRAYALALYAKGDMAGACEVALRSVKPAFGSSREDGKNLVVKLVGACAPGDPLAEATRRKLASSFFL
;
A
#
# COMPACT_ATOMS: atom_id res chain seq x y z
N MET A 1 -43.53 -1.88 -1.45
CA MET A 1 -43.54 -2.81 -2.60
C MET A 1 -42.14 -3.00 -3.22
N LEU A 2 -41.09 -3.14 -2.39
CA LEU A 2 -39.72 -3.47 -2.80
C LEU A 2 -39.27 -4.70 -2.00
N ALA A 3 -39.98 -5.80 -2.19
CA ALA A 3 -39.68 -7.10 -1.63
C ALA A 3 -39.63 -8.09 -2.78
N ARG A 4 -38.41 -8.60 -3.09
CA ARG A 4 -38.05 -9.78 -3.90
C ARG A 4 -36.84 -9.49 -4.79
N ALA A 5 -35.64 -9.68 -4.24
CA ALA A 5 -34.45 -9.99 -5.06
C ALA A 5 -33.45 -10.91 -4.33
N CYS A 6 -33.85 -11.57 -3.24
CA CYS A 6 -33.10 -12.67 -2.66
C CYS A 6 -33.73 -14.00 -3.11
N LYS A 7 -33.33 -14.48 -4.30
CA LYS A 7 -33.20 -15.90 -4.69
C LYS A 7 -33.00 -16.05 -6.21
N ARG A 8 -31.89 -16.70 -6.55
CA ARG A 8 -31.52 -17.35 -7.83
C ARG A 8 -31.11 -16.45 -9.00
N ALA A 9 -29.80 -16.43 -9.27
CA ALA A 9 -29.28 -16.84 -10.59
C ALA A 9 -27.79 -17.25 -10.47
N HIS A 10 -27.52 -18.44 -10.95
CA HIS A 10 -26.18 -18.96 -11.27
C HIS A 10 -25.46 -18.07 -12.28
N ALA A 11 -24.14 -18.01 -12.16
CA ALA A 11 -23.16 -17.87 -13.23
C ALA A 11 -23.46 -16.82 -14.32
N VAL A 12 -23.03 -15.56 -14.12
CA VAL A 12 -22.77 -14.63 -15.22
C VAL A 12 -21.52 -13.78 -14.95
N ALA A 13 -20.54 -13.96 -15.83
CA ALA A 13 -19.46 -13.04 -16.22
C ALA A 13 -18.47 -12.51 -15.15
N ARG A 14 -17.41 -13.29 -14.93
CA ARG A 14 -16.14 -12.93 -14.26
C ARG A 14 -15.04 -12.17 -15.09
N PRO A 15 -15.24 -11.50 -16.27
CA PRO A 15 -14.09 -11.00 -17.04
C PRO A 15 -13.73 -9.50 -16.90
N ARG A 16 -14.44 -8.66 -16.13
CA ARG A 16 -14.15 -7.20 -16.11
C ARG A 16 -13.28 -6.70 -14.95
N LEU A 17 -13.35 -7.28 -13.75
CA LEU A 17 -12.51 -6.87 -12.61
C LEU A 17 -11.08 -7.45 -12.64
N HIS A 18 -10.89 -8.65 -13.21
CA HIS A 18 -9.54 -9.20 -13.41
C HIS A 18 -8.68 -8.36 -14.38
N ARG A 19 -9.30 -7.60 -15.29
CA ARG A 19 -8.56 -6.65 -16.15
C ARG A 19 -8.09 -5.42 -15.37
N PHE A 20 -8.83 -5.03 -14.32
CA PHE A 20 -8.50 -3.88 -13.48
C PHE A 20 -7.33 -4.21 -12.52
N VAL A 21 -7.39 -5.36 -11.84
CA VAL A 21 -6.30 -5.83 -10.96
C VAL A 21 -5.00 -6.01 -11.76
N ARG A 22 -5.07 -6.61 -12.96
CA ARG A 22 -3.90 -6.82 -13.83
C ARG A 22 -3.31 -5.53 -14.43
N LEU A 23 -4.03 -4.41 -14.38
CA LEU A 23 -3.53 -3.10 -14.81
C LEU A 23 -2.93 -2.28 -13.65
N ALA A 24 -3.20 -2.67 -12.39
CA ALA A 24 -2.73 -1.97 -11.19
C ALA A 24 -1.58 -2.70 -10.45
N THR A 25 -1.36 -3.98 -10.72
CA THR A 25 -0.32 -4.78 -10.05
C THR A 25 0.51 -5.53 -11.09
N ASN A 26 1.49 -4.84 -11.70
CA ASN A 26 2.67 -5.54 -12.18
C ASN A 26 3.59 -5.70 -10.97
N ASP A 27 3.82 -6.94 -10.51
CA ASP A 27 4.89 -7.25 -9.55
C ASP A 27 6.26 -6.68 -9.99
N ALA A 28 6.41 -6.38 -11.29
CA ALA A 28 7.56 -5.72 -11.88
C ALA A 28 7.77 -4.24 -11.44
N ASP A 29 6.80 -3.58 -10.80
CA ASP A 29 6.87 -2.14 -10.46
C ASP A 29 7.10 -1.86 -8.95
N ALA A 30 7.10 -2.87 -8.08
CA ALA A 30 7.53 -2.68 -6.69
C ALA A 30 9.04 -2.37 -6.64
N PRO A 31 9.49 -1.33 -5.90
CA PRO A 31 10.91 -1.01 -5.79
C PRO A 31 11.64 -2.17 -5.13
N LEU A 32 12.83 -2.52 -5.65
CA LEU A 32 13.64 -3.56 -5.03
C LEU A 32 13.99 -3.13 -3.59
N PRO A 33 14.20 -4.11 -2.70
CA PRO A 33 14.81 -3.81 -1.41
C PRO A 33 16.14 -3.06 -1.65
N ALA A 34 16.50 -2.17 -0.72
CA ALA A 34 17.71 -1.35 -0.84
C ALA A 34 18.98 -2.17 -1.10
N VAL A 35 19.02 -3.41 -0.60
CA VAL A 35 20.05 -4.39 -0.91
C VAL A 35 19.37 -5.71 -1.25
N LEU A 36 19.71 -6.26 -2.40
CA LEU A 36 19.27 -7.55 -2.91
C LEU A 36 20.50 -8.37 -3.28
N GLU A 37 20.51 -9.64 -2.91
CA GLU A 37 21.53 -10.58 -3.36
C GLU A 37 20.90 -11.55 -4.37
N ILE A 38 21.55 -11.69 -5.52
CA ILE A 38 21.07 -12.54 -6.61
C ILE A 38 21.95 -13.78 -6.69
N LYS A 39 21.33 -14.95 -6.80
CA LYS A 39 22.01 -16.25 -6.81
C LYS A 39 21.91 -16.96 -8.14
N THR A 40 20.88 -16.65 -8.94
CA THR A 40 20.63 -17.31 -10.22
C THR A 40 20.35 -16.30 -11.34
N PRO A 41 20.63 -16.63 -12.61
CA PRO A 41 20.35 -15.73 -13.73
C PRO A 41 18.86 -15.38 -13.87
N SER A 42 17.95 -16.31 -13.56
CA SER A 42 16.50 -16.07 -13.63
C SER A 42 16.01 -15.00 -12.67
N GLU A 43 16.74 -14.72 -11.58
CA GLU A 43 16.38 -13.64 -10.66
C GLU A 43 16.75 -12.26 -11.25
N LEU A 44 17.69 -12.17 -12.21
CA LEU A 44 18.00 -10.91 -12.92
C LEU A 44 16.87 -10.47 -13.84
N ASP A 45 16.07 -11.41 -14.37
CA ASP A 45 14.95 -11.09 -15.27
C ASP A 45 13.92 -10.15 -14.61
N GLY A 46 13.79 -10.23 -13.28
CA GLY A 46 12.97 -9.30 -12.50
C GLY A 46 13.66 -7.95 -12.22
N VAL A 47 14.99 -7.88 -12.26
CA VAL A 47 15.75 -6.68 -11.89
C VAL A 47 15.84 -5.68 -13.04
N VAL A 48 16.06 -6.15 -14.26
CA VAL A 48 16.27 -5.28 -15.44
C VAL A 48 15.07 -4.36 -15.72
N PRO A 49 13.80 -4.84 -15.70
CA PRO A 49 12.64 -3.97 -15.91
C PRO A 49 12.52 -2.86 -14.85
N ARG A 50 12.96 -3.13 -13.61
CA ARG A 50 12.92 -2.15 -12.51
C ARG A 50 13.92 -1.03 -12.66
N SER A 51 14.94 -1.20 -13.51
CA SER A 51 15.90 -0.12 -13.82
C SER A 51 15.26 1.12 -14.46
N HIS A 52 14.03 0.99 -15.00
CA HIS A 52 13.27 2.11 -15.54
C HIS A 52 12.63 3.02 -14.47
N VAL A 53 12.57 2.56 -13.22
CA VAL A 53 11.94 3.28 -12.10
C VAL A 53 12.84 3.39 -10.87
N GLN A 54 13.95 2.68 -10.84
CA GLN A 54 14.94 2.67 -9.77
C GLN A 54 16.34 2.54 -10.36
N ALA A 55 17.28 3.37 -9.93
CA ALA A 55 18.69 3.23 -10.30
C ALA A 55 19.25 1.93 -9.69
N ILE A 56 19.71 1.01 -10.54
CA ILE A 56 20.22 -0.28 -10.08
C ILE A 56 21.75 -0.26 -10.07
N VAL A 57 22.32 -0.50 -8.91
CA VAL A 57 23.77 -0.61 -8.71
C VAL A 57 24.12 -2.08 -8.56
N PHE A 58 24.79 -2.65 -9.55
CA PHE A 58 25.27 -4.02 -9.52
C PHE A 58 26.67 -4.08 -8.90
N ASP A 59 26.84 -4.82 -7.80
CA ASP A 59 28.11 -5.08 -7.13
C ASP A 59 28.55 -6.53 -7.40
N PHE A 60 29.59 -6.67 -8.23
CA PHE A 60 30.22 -7.96 -8.53
C PHE A 60 31.37 -8.18 -7.55
N TYR A 61 31.20 -9.14 -6.64
CA TYR A 61 32.10 -9.38 -5.51
C TYR A 61 32.52 -10.85 -5.36
N ALA A 62 33.46 -11.12 -4.45
CA ALA A 62 33.77 -12.46 -3.97
C ALA A 62 34.12 -12.44 -2.47
N ASP A 63 33.93 -13.54 -1.76
CA ASP A 63 34.09 -13.59 -0.29
C ASP A 63 35.57 -13.48 0.15
N TRP A 64 36.50 -13.89 -0.71
CA TRP A 64 37.95 -13.75 -0.49
C TRP A 64 38.50 -12.38 -0.89
N CYS A 65 37.70 -11.54 -1.56
CA CYS A 65 38.13 -10.23 -2.05
C CYS A 65 38.20 -9.20 -0.92
N GLY A 66 39.43 -8.87 -0.50
CA GLY A 66 39.70 -7.83 0.52
C GLY A 66 39.09 -6.45 0.17
N PRO A 67 39.37 -5.88 -1.02
CA PRO A 67 38.82 -4.58 -1.42
C PRO A 67 37.29 -4.54 -1.48
N CYS A 68 36.64 -5.65 -1.85
CA CYS A 68 35.18 -5.76 -1.89
C CYS A 68 34.55 -5.54 -0.50
N LYS A 69 35.19 -6.07 0.56
CA LYS A 69 34.72 -5.90 1.95
C LYS A 69 34.77 -4.46 2.42
N THR A 70 35.70 -3.66 1.90
CA THR A 70 35.78 -2.22 2.20
C THR A 70 34.77 -1.41 1.40
N LEU A 71 34.51 -1.80 0.15
CA LEU A 71 33.60 -1.08 -0.74
C LEU A 71 32.12 -1.34 -0.43
N ALA A 72 31.75 -2.58 -0.10
CA ALA A 72 30.35 -2.98 0.10
C ALA A 72 29.60 -2.11 1.14
N PRO A 73 30.15 -1.78 2.32
CA PRO A 73 29.48 -0.90 3.27
C PRO A 73 29.22 0.52 2.73
N ALA A 74 30.12 1.04 1.88
CA ALA A 74 29.95 2.37 1.27
C ALA A 74 28.83 2.35 0.22
N LEU A 75 28.77 1.31 -0.62
CA LEU A 75 27.68 1.11 -1.59
C LEU A 75 26.33 0.96 -0.87
N GLU A 76 26.27 0.14 0.18
CA GLU A 76 25.05 -0.04 0.96
C GLU A 76 24.57 1.25 1.60
N ARG A 77 25.47 2.07 2.17
CA ARG A 77 25.11 3.38 2.75
C ARG A 77 24.60 4.34 1.70
N ALA A 78 25.31 4.47 0.58
CA ALA A 78 24.94 5.37 -0.51
C ALA A 78 23.57 5.00 -1.08
N VAL A 79 23.35 3.73 -1.40
CA VAL A 79 22.06 3.27 -1.93
C VAL A 79 20.93 3.42 -0.90
N LYS A 80 21.16 3.08 0.37
CA LYS A 80 20.16 3.28 1.43
C LYS A 80 19.76 4.74 1.59
N ALA A 81 20.70 5.68 1.40
CA ALA A 81 20.40 7.12 1.44
C ALA A 81 19.51 7.58 0.27
N HIS A 82 19.52 6.88 -0.85
CA HIS A 82 18.72 7.17 -2.05
C HIS A 82 17.50 6.25 -2.23
N TRP A 83 17.27 5.29 -1.34
CA TRP A 83 16.12 4.39 -1.44
C TRP A 83 14.80 5.19 -1.25
N PRO A 84 13.74 4.95 -2.05
CA PRO A 84 13.56 3.86 -3.04
C PRO A 84 14.09 4.15 -4.44
N LYS A 85 14.75 5.29 -4.70
CA LYS A 85 15.24 5.67 -6.04
C LYS A 85 16.48 4.90 -6.48
N ALA A 86 17.18 4.23 -5.57
CA ALA A 86 18.29 3.34 -5.89
C ALA A 86 18.20 2.01 -5.15
N ALA A 87 18.72 0.94 -5.75
CA ALA A 87 18.89 -0.37 -5.12
C ALA A 87 20.26 -0.98 -5.46
N LEU A 88 20.81 -1.75 -4.53
CA LEU A 88 22.07 -2.46 -4.67
C LEU A 88 21.77 -3.92 -4.92
N VAL A 89 22.31 -4.46 -6.01
CA VAL A 89 22.17 -5.86 -6.41
C VAL A 89 23.55 -6.51 -6.35
N LYS A 90 23.71 -7.46 -5.45
CA LYS A 90 24.99 -8.13 -5.19
C LYS A 90 25.05 -9.45 -5.94
N LEU A 91 26.15 -9.68 -6.67
CA LEU A 91 26.40 -10.89 -7.44
C LEU A 91 27.76 -11.47 -7.05
N ASN A 92 27.76 -12.70 -6.55
CA ASN A 92 28.99 -13.40 -6.22
C ASN A 92 29.61 -13.99 -7.49
N ALA A 93 30.82 -13.53 -7.83
CA ALA A 93 31.56 -13.97 -9.01
C ALA A 93 32.04 -15.44 -8.92
N ASP A 94 32.12 -16.02 -7.73
CA ASP A 94 32.46 -17.44 -7.53
C ASP A 94 31.23 -18.37 -7.67
N ALA A 95 30.02 -17.82 -7.76
CA ALA A 95 28.81 -18.62 -7.93
C ALA A 95 28.75 -19.21 -9.35
N GLN A 96 28.84 -20.53 -9.45
CA GLN A 96 28.86 -21.25 -10.74
C GLN A 96 27.61 -20.95 -11.60
N GLU A 97 26.45 -20.78 -10.97
CA GLU A 97 25.19 -20.42 -11.62
C GLU A 97 25.23 -19.04 -12.31
N LEU A 98 26.08 -18.12 -11.81
CA LEU A 98 26.22 -16.76 -12.36
C LEU A 98 27.35 -16.64 -13.39
N ALA A 99 28.14 -17.69 -13.62
CA ALA A 99 29.26 -17.66 -14.57
C ALA A 99 28.85 -17.15 -15.98
N PRO A 100 27.70 -17.54 -16.56
CA PRO A 100 27.26 -17.00 -17.85
C PRO A 100 27.01 -15.49 -17.83
N VAL A 101 26.50 -14.95 -16.71
CA VAL A 101 26.26 -13.51 -16.53
C VAL A 101 27.58 -12.75 -16.45
N MET A 102 28.57 -13.29 -15.71
CA MET A 102 29.90 -12.71 -15.59
C MET A 102 30.62 -12.65 -16.95
N GLU A 103 30.49 -13.70 -17.76
CA GLU A 103 31.06 -13.76 -19.11
C GLU A 103 30.39 -12.75 -20.05
N GLN A 104 29.05 -12.69 -20.07
CA GLN A 104 28.29 -11.76 -20.90
C GLN A 104 28.61 -10.29 -20.58
N LEU A 105 28.71 -9.95 -19.29
CA LEU A 105 29.06 -8.60 -18.83
C LEU A 105 30.57 -8.33 -18.82
N ARG A 106 31.38 -9.31 -19.25
CA ARG A 106 32.86 -9.22 -19.33
C ARG A 106 33.50 -8.79 -18.00
N ILE A 107 33.03 -9.36 -16.89
CA ILE A 107 33.61 -9.13 -15.57
C ILE A 107 34.97 -9.83 -15.50
N SER A 108 36.05 -9.06 -15.52
CA SER A 108 37.43 -9.59 -15.50
C SER A 108 38.23 -9.22 -14.24
N SER A 109 37.65 -8.43 -13.33
CA SER A 109 38.30 -7.95 -12.11
C SER A 109 37.26 -7.69 -11.01
N LEU A 110 37.65 -7.87 -9.75
CA LEU A 110 36.78 -7.61 -8.59
C LEU A 110 37.40 -6.56 -7.64
N PRO A 111 36.59 -5.70 -7.00
CA PRO A 111 35.18 -5.49 -7.28
C PRO A 111 34.99 -4.80 -8.65
N THR A 112 33.91 -5.13 -9.33
CA THR A 112 33.39 -4.31 -10.44
C THR A 112 32.00 -3.84 -10.04
N VAL A 113 31.71 -2.57 -10.27
CA VAL A 113 30.38 -2.00 -10.02
C VAL A 113 29.84 -1.43 -11.32
N MET A 114 28.59 -1.74 -11.64
CA MET A 114 27.89 -1.19 -12.79
C MET A 114 26.58 -0.54 -12.38
N GLY A 115 26.29 0.63 -12.93
CA GLY A 115 25.05 1.37 -12.72
C GLY A 115 24.15 1.23 -13.94
N MET A 116 22.90 0.84 -13.70
CA MET A 116 21.87 0.75 -14.71
C MET A 116 20.73 1.72 -14.40
N SER A 117 20.33 2.47 -15.42
CA SER A 117 19.19 3.37 -15.40
C SER A 117 18.47 3.25 -16.74
N ARG A 118 17.13 3.21 -16.71
CA ARG A 118 16.27 3.14 -17.89
C ARG A 118 16.62 1.98 -18.85
N GLY A 119 16.93 0.81 -18.30
CA GLY A 119 17.24 -0.40 -19.07
C GLY A 119 18.63 -0.38 -19.72
N ARG A 120 19.48 0.62 -19.41
CA ARG A 120 20.82 0.76 -19.98
C ARG A 120 21.86 0.88 -18.88
N PHE A 121 23.04 0.30 -19.11
CA PHE A 121 24.19 0.60 -18.27
C PHE A 121 24.68 2.01 -18.61
N VAL A 122 24.68 2.89 -17.61
CA VAL A 122 25.00 4.31 -17.78
C VAL A 122 26.38 4.66 -17.22
N ASP A 123 26.88 3.90 -16.24
CA ASP A 123 28.21 4.10 -15.69
C ASP A 123 28.76 2.80 -15.07
N GLN A 124 30.09 2.69 -14.94
CA GLN A 124 30.75 1.58 -14.27
C GLN A 124 32.13 1.98 -13.74
N PHE A 125 32.57 1.33 -12.66
CA PHE A 125 33.95 1.44 -12.18
C PHE A 125 34.49 0.08 -11.71
N ARG A 126 35.82 0.00 -11.64
CA ARG A 126 36.55 -1.20 -11.22
C ARG A 126 37.46 -0.86 -10.06
N GLY A 127 37.53 -1.73 -9.07
CA GLY A 127 38.31 -1.53 -7.85
C GLY A 127 37.54 -0.74 -6.79
N ALA A 128 38.11 -0.70 -5.58
CA ALA A 128 37.56 0.10 -4.49
C ALA A 128 37.91 1.57 -4.67
N ILE A 129 36.90 2.44 -4.65
CA ILE A 129 37.02 3.90 -4.72
C ILE A 129 36.67 4.53 -3.36
N PRO A 130 37.09 5.79 -3.09
CA PRO A 130 36.69 6.50 -1.87
C PRO A 130 35.17 6.61 -1.74
N GLU A 131 34.66 6.62 -0.51
CA GLU A 131 33.21 6.70 -0.22
C GLU A 131 32.55 7.94 -0.85
N SER A 132 33.25 9.08 -0.90
CA SER A 132 32.75 10.28 -1.57
C SER A 132 32.46 10.07 -3.04
N ASP A 133 33.24 9.21 -3.71
CA ASP A 133 33.06 8.92 -5.14
C ASP A 133 31.98 7.84 -5.35
N VAL A 134 31.80 6.93 -4.39
CA VAL A 134 30.64 6.02 -4.35
C VAL A 134 29.33 6.82 -4.24
N VAL A 135 29.27 7.80 -3.34
CA VAL A 135 28.09 8.66 -3.18
C VAL A 135 27.79 9.42 -4.47
N LYS A 136 28.80 10.05 -5.07
CA LYS A 136 28.64 10.75 -6.37
C LYS A 136 28.16 9.82 -7.47
N PHE A 137 28.67 8.59 -7.51
CA PHE A 137 28.24 7.58 -8.49
C PHE A 137 26.74 7.30 -8.36
N VAL A 138 26.26 7.00 -7.14
CA VAL A 138 24.83 6.76 -6.90
C VAL A 138 23.99 8.02 -7.15
N ASP A 139 24.45 9.19 -6.72
CA ASP A 139 23.80 10.48 -6.99
C ASP A 139 23.59 10.70 -8.50
N ASN A 140 24.61 10.44 -9.31
CA ASN A 140 24.54 10.62 -10.75
C ASN A 140 23.57 9.65 -11.41
N LEU A 141 23.50 8.40 -10.93
CA LEU A 141 22.50 7.44 -11.42
C LEU A 141 21.07 7.87 -11.10
N VAL A 142 20.85 8.40 -9.89
CA VAL A 142 19.54 8.92 -9.49
C VAL A 142 19.18 10.19 -10.24
N LYS A 143 20.16 11.05 -10.52
CA LYS A 143 19.99 12.24 -11.37
C LYS A 143 19.66 11.87 -12.80
N ASP A 144 20.40 10.94 -13.39
CA ASP A 144 20.12 10.42 -14.74
C ASP A 144 18.68 9.91 -14.82
N LEU A 145 18.23 9.13 -13.84
CA LEU A 145 16.84 8.66 -13.76
C LEU A 145 15.81 9.81 -13.70
N GLY A 146 16.16 10.95 -13.11
CA GLY A 146 15.28 12.10 -12.87
C GLY A 146 15.40 13.28 -13.85
N SER A 147 16.46 13.37 -14.66
CA SER A 147 16.59 14.38 -15.71
C SER A 147 15.71 13.97 -16.89
N ASP A 148 14.65 14.75 -17.09
CA ASP A 148 13.80 14.75 -18.29
C ASP A 148 14.52 15.48 -19.42
N ASP A 149 15.72 15.01 -19.76
CA ASP A 149 16.36 15.37 -21.02
C ASP A 149 15.87 14.36 -22.06
N GLY A 150 14.65 14.64 -22.55
CA GLY A 150 14.29 14.25 -23.88
C GLY A 150 15.34 14.83 -24.83
N GLU A 151 16.12 13.95 -25.47
CA GLU A 151 16.65 14.32 -26.76
C GLU A 151 15.47 14.44 -27.72
N ASP A 152 15.24 15.69 -28.09
CA ASP A 152 14.29 16.18 -29.05
C ASP A 152 14.24 15.37 -30.34
N GLY A 153 13.00 15.14 -30.75
CA GLY A 153 12.58 15.05 -32.13
C GLY A 153 11.23 15.75 -32.31
N ALA A 154 11.25 17.08 -32.17
CA ALA A 154 10.32 18.07 -32.74
C ALA A 154 8.85 18.05 -32.25
N ASP A 155 8.46 19.03 -31.43
CA ASP A 155 7.78 20.26 -31.90
C ASP A 155 7.30 21.11 -30.72
N ASP A 156 7.49 22.42 -30.89
CA ASP A 156 7.12 23.53 -30.01
C ASP A 156 5.61 23.60 -29.68
N ASP A 157 5.31 24.38 -28.64
CA ASP A 157 4.02 24.93 -28.22
C ASP A 157 3.14 24.11 -27.26
N ALA A 158 3.38 24.28 -25.95
CA ALA A 158 2.27 24.53 -25.02
C ALA A 158 2.71 25.30 -23.76
N LYS A 159 2.25 26.54 -23.68
CA LYS A 159 2.18 27.37 -22.47
C LYS A 159 1.37 26.68 -21.39
N GLY A 160 1.76 26.91 -20.13
CA GLY A 160 1.16 26.28 -18.96
C GLY A 160 -0.32 26.58 -18.73
N ALA A 161 -0.99 25.59 -18.15
CA ALA A 161 -2.13 25.67 -17.24
C ALA A 161 -2.33 24.28 -16.59
N ASP A 162 -2.79 24.31 -15.33
CA ASP A 162 -3.45 23.22 -14.60
C ASP A 162 -2.59 22.12 -13.95
N VAL A 163 -2.19 22.42 -12.71
CA VAL A 163 -1.99 21.42 -11.67
C VAL A 163 -3.37 20.82 -11.31
N GLU A 164 -3.86 19.88 -12.11
CA GLU A 164 -4.67 18.77 -11.60
C GLU A 164 -3.69 17.72 -11.05
N ASP A 165 -3.13 17.98 -9.87
CA ASP A 165 -2.07 17.14 -9.29
C ASP A 165 -2.58 15.80 -8.76
N ALA A 166 -1.69 14.81 -8.79
CA ALA A 166 -1.88 13.52 -8.15
C ALA A 166 -2.29 13.64 -6.67
N GLU A 167 -1.88 14.72 -6.00
CA GLU A 167 -2.26 15.03 -4.62
C GLU A 167 -3.75 15.36 -4.51
N GLY A 168 -4.27 16.25 -5.36
CA GLY A 168 -5.68 16.60 -5.42
C GLY A 168 -6.57 15.40 -5.74
N ALA A 169 -6.16 14.56 -6.71
CA ALA A 169 -6.88 13.33 -7.04
C ALA A 169 -6.95 12.35 -5.86
N THR A 170 -5.82 12.16 -5.16
CA THR A 170 -5.75 11.29 -3.99
C THR A 170 -6.57 11.84 -2.82
N ALA A 171 -6.48 13.14 -2.56
CA ALA A 171 -7.22 13.81 -1.49
C ALA A 171 -8.73 13.74 -1.73
N ALA A 172 -9.19 14.03 -2.95
CA ALA A 172 -10.60 13.94 -3.31
C ALA A 172 -11.14 12.51 -3.16
N ALA A 173 -10.36 11.50 -3.55
CA ALA A 173 -10.75 10.11 -3.37
C ALA A 173 -10.80 9.71 -1.89
N LEU A 174 -9.82 10.13 -1.08
CA LEU A 174 -9.81 9.90 0.37
C LEU A 174 -10.99 10.58 1.05
N GLU A 175 -11.33 11.81 0.68
CA GLU A 175 -12.50 12.50 1.21
C GLU A 175 -13.79 11.77 0.82
N ALA A 176 -13.95 11.40 -0.45
CA ALA A 176 -15.13 10.68 -0.92
C ALA A 176 -15.29 9.30 -0.24
N THR A 177 -14.18 8.66 0.10
CA THR A 177 -14.16 7.32 0.70
C THR A 177 -14.15 7.31 2.23
N PHE A 178 -13.60 8.32 2.91
CA PHE A 178 -13.51 8.40 4.37
C PHE A 178 -14.47 9.44 4.99
N GLY A 179 -14.72 10.57 4.33
CA GLY A 179 -15.41 11.75 4.87
C GLY A 179 -16.95 11.69 4.89
N GLY A 180 -17.57 10.74 4.19
CA GLY A 180 -19.03 10.67 4.01
C GLY A 180 -19.75 9.55 4.77
N GLY A 181 -19.42 9.25 6.03
CA GLY A 181 -20.05 8.12 6.75
C GLY A 181 -20.00 6.78 5.97
N CYS A 182 -20.74 5.77 6.40
CA CYS A 182 -20.91 4.53 5.61
C CYS A 182 -21.79 4.74 4.35
N GLY A 183 -22.21 5.98 4.07
CA GLY A 183 -23.19 6.31 3.05
C GLY A 183 -22.55 6.66 1.71
N VAL A 184 -22.67 5.74 0.75
CA VAL A 184 -22.73 6.01 -0.70
C VAL A 184 -21.53 6.83 -1.21
N LEU A 185 -20.50 6.15 -1.75
CA LEU A 185 -19.82 6.76 -2.92
C LEU A 185 -20.94 7.13 -3.89
N GLY A 186 -20.85 8.30 -4.52
CA GLY A 186 -21.82 8.75 -5.52
C GLY A 186 -22.12 7.70 -6.60
N ASP A 187 -22.87 8.12 -7.62
CA ASP A 187 -23.21 7.25 -8.76
C ASP A 187 -22.01 6.42 -9.29
N ALA A 188 -22.30 5.31 -9.97
CA ALA A 188 -21.25 4.43 -10.48
C ALA A 188 -20.20 5.15 -11.34
N ALA A 189 -20.59 6.26 -11.99
CA ALA A 189 -19.70 7.11 -12.77
C ALA A 189 -18.68 7.85 -11.89
N THR A 190 -19.07 8.35 -10.72
CA THR A 190 -18.16 8.97 -9.75
C THR A 190 -17.13 7.96 -9.25
N ARG A 191 -17.58 6.73 -8.93
CA ARG A 191 -16.67 5.64 -8.55
C ARG A 191 -15.67 5.33 -9.66
N GLU A 192 -16.13 5.17 -10.89
CA GLU A 192 -15.28 4.88 -12.04
C GLU A 192 -14.25 5.99 -12.28
N ARG A 193 -14.65 7.27 -12.20
CA ARG A 193 -13.74 8.41 -12.33
C ARG A 193 -12.65 8.42 -11.27
N LEU A 194 -13.01 8.25 -9.99
CA LEU A 194 -12.04 8.20 -8.89
C LEU A 194 -11.08 7.02 -9.04
N THR A 195 -11.62 5.86 -9.42
CA THR A 195 -10.83 4.65 -9.69
C THR A 195 -9.82 4.89 -10.82
N SER A 196 -10.22 5.52 -11.93
CA SER A 196 -9.31 5.88 -13.02
C SER A 196 -8.25 6.91 -12.59
N ALA A 197 -8.65 7.93 -11.83
CA ALA A 197 -7.71 8.95 -11.35
C ALA A 197 -6.64 8.35 -10.42
N LEU A 198 -7.03 7.49 -9.48
CA LEU A 198 -6.08 6.81 -8.58
C LEU A 198 -5.17 5.84 -9.34
N SER A 199 -5.68 5.18 -10.38
CA SER A 199 -4.84 4.34 -11.26
C SER A 199 -3.75 5.19 -11.92
N ASN A 200 -4.07 6.40 -12.38
CA ASN A 200 -3.06 7.30 -12.92
C ASN A 200 -2.03 7.69 -11.85
N VAL A 201 -2.47 8.03 -10.63
CA VAL A 201 -1.55 8.38 -9.52
C VAL A 201 -0.59 7.25 -9.17
N VAL A 202 -1.09 6.02 -9.07
CA VAL A 202 -0.27 4.85 -8.71
C VAL A 202 0.75 4.55 -9.81
N ASN A 203 0.36 4.69 -11.08
CA ASN A 203 1.19 4.41 -12.24
C ASN A 203 2.13 5.57 -12.62
N ASP A 204 1.86 6.78 -12.15
CA ASP A 204 2.70 7.95 -12.41
C ASP A 204 4.06 7.80 -11.72
N ARG A 205 5.12 7.84 -12.52
CA ARG A 205 6.51 7.67 -12.06
C ARG A 205 7.02 8.88 -11.28
N SER A 206 6.42 10.05 -11.47
CA SER A 206 6.77 11.27 -10.75
C SER A 206 6.26 11.27 -9.30
N VAL A 207 5.27 10.43 -8.99
CA VAL A 207 4.63 10.39 -7.68
C VAL A 207 5.45 9.57 -6.66
N GLY A 208 5.70 10.17 -5.50
CA GLY A 208 6.43 9.52 -4.40
C GLY A 208 5.69 8.37 -3.71
N PRO A 209 6.40 7.49 -2.99
CA PRO A 209 5.85 6.28 -2.36
C PRO A 209 4.76 6.59 -1.33
N GLU A 210 4.87 7.69 -0.59
CA GLU A 210 3.88 8.10 0.41
C GLU A 210 2.52 8.42 -0.24
N LEU A 211 2.52 9.21 -1.32
CA LEU A 211 1.28 9.57 -2.01
C LEU A 211 0.66 8.35 -2.73
N LYS A 212 1.48 7.50 -3.34
CA LYS A 212 1.02 6.22 -3.91
C LYS A 212 0.40 5.31 -2.86
N SER A 213 1.01 5.20 -1.69
CA SER A 213 0.51 4.41 -0.57
C SER A 213 -0.87 4.90 -0.10
N ARG A 214 -1.06 6.23 -0.03
CA ARG A 214 -2.37 6.85 0.23
C ARG A 214 -3.38 6.60 -0.89
N ALA A 215 -2.95 6.63 -2.15
CA ALA A 215 -3.79 6.29 -3.30
C ALA A 215 -4.24 4.81 -3.29
N PHE A 216 -3.38 3.89 -2.84
CA PHE A 216 -3.73 2.50 -2.61
C PHE A 216 -4.77 2.34 -1.49
N ALA A 217 -4.64 3.09 -0.38
CA ALA A 217 -5.65 3.10 0.67
C ALA A 217 -7.02 3.58 0.15
N ALA A 218 -7.05 4.66 -0.64
CA ALA A 218 -8.27 5.14 -1.28
C ALA A 218 -8.86 4.10 -2.25
N SER A 219 -8.02 3.43 -3.04
CA SER A 219 -8.43 2.38 -3.98
C SER A 219 -9.05 1.18 -3.26
N ALA A 220 -8.46 0.74 -2.15
CA ALA A 220 -9.00 -0.32 -1.31
C ALA A 220 -10.40 0.05 -0.78
N MET A 221 -10.59 1.32 -0.41
CA MET A 221 -11.88 1.81 0.01
C MET A 221 -12.93 1.85 -1.11
N LEU A 222 -12.53 2.16 -2.34
CA LEU A 222 -13.43 2.06 -3.49
C LEU A 222 -13.87 0.60 -3.74
N ALA A 223 -12.96 -0.36 -3.57
CA ALA A 223 -13.25 -1.79 -3.71
C ALA A 223 -14.26 -2.31 -2.66
N LEU A 224 -14.17 -1.82 -1.42
CA LEU A 224 -15.14 -2.13 -0.35
C LEU A 224 -16.55 -1.61 -0.62
N ARG A 225 -16.69 -0.57 -1.46
CA ARG A 225 -17.98 0.08 -1.77
C ARG A 225 -18.59 -0.42 -3.09
N GLY A 226 -18.03 -1.47 -3.69
CA GLY A 226 -18.65 -2.21 -4.79
C GLY A 226 -19.90 -2.97 -4.34
N ASP A 227 -20.73 -3.37 -5.30
CA ASP A 227 -21.84 -4.31 -5.08
C ASP A 227 -21.67 -5.54 -6.00
N PRO A 228 -21.18 -6.67 -5.46
CA PRO A 228 -20.76 -6.90 -4.08
C PRO A 228 -19.40 -6.25 -3.74
N ALA A 229 -19.12 -6.06 -2.45
CA ALA A 229 -17.83 -5.57 -1.97
C ALA A 229 -16.71 -6.60 -2.26
N ASP A 230 -15.56 -6.12 -2.73
CA ASP A 230 -14.41 -6.99 -3.03
C ASP A 230 -13.36 -6.91 -1.91
N LEU A 231 -13.55 -7.74 -0.88
CA LEU A 231 -12.64 -7.79 0.28
C LEU A 231 -11.24 -8.29 -0.09
N ALA A 232 -11.14 -9.16 -1.10
CA ALA A 232 -9.85 -9.73 -1.52
C ALA A 232 -9.01 -8.65 -2.22
N ALA A 233 -9.61 -7.93 -3.17
CA ALA A 233 -8.95 -6.82 -3.84
C ALA A 233 -8.57 -5.70 -2.85
N ALA A 234 -9.43 -5.39 -1.88
CA ALA A 234 -9.12 -4.38 -0.87
C ALA A 234 -7.87 -4.75 -0.03
N ARG A 235 -7.75 -6.01 0.41
CA ARG A 235 -6.57 -6.50 1.14
C ARG A 235 -5.30 -6.46 0.29
N GLU A 236 -5.42 -6.85 -0.98
CA GLU A 236 -4.29 -6.81 -1.92
C GLU A 236 -3.80 -5.36 -2.12
N LEU A 237 -4.70 -4.41 -2.34
CA LEU A 237 -4.36 -2.99 -2.49
C LEU A 237 -3.68 -2.41 -1.24
N ILE A 238 -4.16 -2.77 -0.04
CA ILE A 238 -3.53 -2.36 1.23
C ILE A 238 -2.11 -2.94 1.33
N ALA A 239 -1.92 -4.22 0.99
CA ALA A 239 -0.60 -4.86 1.01
C ALA A 239 0.39 -4.18 0.05
N HIS A 240 -0.06 -3.81 -1.16
CA HIS A 240 0.76 -3.03 -2.11
C HIS A 240 1.13 -1.65 -1.56
N GLY A 241 0.16 -0.93 -1.01
CA GLY A 241 0.40 0.37 -0.38
C GLY A 241 1.42 0.30 0.75
N ARG A 242 1.39 -0.76 1.57
CA ARG A 242 2.36 -1.01 2.65
C ARG A 242 3.76 -1.33 2.12
N ALA A 243 3.85 -2.13 1.07
CA ALA A 243 5.12 -2.50 0.47
C ALA A 243 5.90 -1.26 -0.02
N LEU A 244 5.20 -0.24 -0.52
CA LEU A 244 5.82 1.02 -0.97
C LEU A 244 6.45 1.85 0.16
N VAL A 245 5.95 1.73 1.39
CA VAL A 245 6.41 2.51 2.55
C VAL A 245 7.25 1.67 3.52
N ASN A 246 7.76 0.52 3.09
CA ASN A 246 8.57 -0.35 3.95
C ASN A 246 9.86 0.37 4.40
N GLY A 247 9.91 0.80 5.66
CA GLY A 247 11.00 1.62 6.23
C GLY A 247 10.65 3.10 6.47
N PHE A 248 9.44 3.54 6.09
CA PHE A 248 8.85 4.85 6.39
C PHE A 248 7.64 4.72 7.33
N PRO A 249 7.19 5.80 7.98
CA PRO A 249 5.93 5.78 8.73
C PRO A 249 4.76 5.40 7.82
N GLU A 250 4.00 4.38 8.20
CA GLU A 250 2.79 3.97 7.48
C GLU A 250 1.75 5.11 7.47
N PRO A 251 1.23 5.52 6.31
CA PRO A 251 0.10 6.44 6.23
C PRO A 251 -1.09 5.92 7.04
N LYS A 252 -1.71 6.80 7.83
CA LYS A 252 -2.83 6.46 8.71
C LYS A 252 -4.03 5.91 7.94
N GLU A 253 -4.15 6.28 6.67
CA GLU A 253 -5.17 5.83 5.73
C GLU A 253 -5.13 4.32 5.47
N LEU A 254 -3.94 3.69 5.45
CA LEU A 254 -3.83 2.24 5.24
C LEU A 254 -4.39 1.46 6.42
N ALA A 255 -3.99 1.82 7.64
CA ALA A 255 -4.54 1.24 8.87
C ALA A 255 -6.07 1.46 8.96
N ALA A 256 -6.54 2.64 8.54
CA ALA A 256 -7.98 2.93 8.52
C ALA A 256 -8.73 2.10 7.48
N ALA A 257 -8.15 1.88 6.29
CA ALA A 257 -8.71 1.01 5.26
C ALA A 257 -8.78 -0.45 5.74
N GLU A 258 -7.72 -0.96 6.36
CA GLU A 258 -7.68 -2.32 6.94
C GLU A 258 -8.76 -2.52 7.99
N ALA A 259 -8.91 -1.58 8.93
CA ALA A 259 -9.96 -1.66 9.94
C ALA A 259 -11.37 -1.73 9.32
N ARG A 260 -11.60 -1.06 8.17
CA ARG A 260 -12.87 -1.15 7.44
C ARG A 260 -13.07 -2.46 6.71
N VAL A 261 -12.00 -3.07 6.17
CA VAL A 261 -12.03 -4.43 5.62
C VAL A 261 -12.43 -5.42 6.71
N ASP A 262 -11.80 -5.33 7.89
CA ASP A 262 -12.08 -6.23 9.01
C ASP A 262 -13.50 -6.09 9.54
N ILE A 263 -14.04 -4.86 9.58
CA ILE A 263 -15.45 -4.62 9.91
C ILE A 263 -16.37 -5.22 8.85
N ALA A 264 -16.04 -5.07 7.56
CA ALA A 264 -16.86 -5.64 6.49
C ALA A 264 -16.88 -7.18 6.55
N ASP A 265 -15.74 -7.81 6.89
CA ASP A 265 -15.63 -9.23 7.16
C ASP A 265 -16.51 -9.64 8.36
N ASP A 266 -16.41 -8.91 9.48
CA ASP A 266 -17.25 -9.13 10.66
C ASP A 266 -18.74 -9.02 10.34
N ILE A 267 -19.15 -8.01 9.56
CA ILE A 267 -20.54 -7.81 9.14
C ILE A 267 -21.04 -9.01 8.31
N ALA A 268 -20.21 -9.54 7.40
CA ALA A 268 -20.55 -10.68 6.57
C ALA A 268 -20.80 -11.97 7.39
N THR A 269 -20.22 -12.08 8.60
CA THR A 269 -20.47 -13.21 9.51
C THR A 269 -21.82 -13.13 10.25
N ILE A 270 -22.53 -11.99 10.16
CA ILE A 270 -23.73 -11.72 10.93
C ILE A 270 -24.95 -11.69 10.01
N GLU A 271 -25.74 -12.77 10.03
CA GLU A 271 -27.01 -12.83 9.29
C GLU A 271 -27.96 -11.72 9.74
N GLY A 272 -28.68 -11.08 8.82
CA GLY A 272 -29.71 -10.07 9.11
C GLY A 272 -29.21 -8.78 9.78
N ILE A 273 -27.94 -8.41 9.54
CA ILE A 273 -27.32 -7.18 10.07
C ILE A 273 -28.01 -5.89 9.60
N ASP A 274 -28.74 -5.95 8.48
CA ASP A 274 -29.53 -4.86 7.90
C ASP A 274 -30.78 -4.49 8.73
N ASP A 275 -31.31 -5.43 9.51
CA ASP A 275 -32.42 -5.18 10.43
C ASP A 275 -31.92 -4.60 11.76
N VAL A 276 -31.59 -3.30 11.73
CA VAL A 276 -31.06 -2.56 12.90
C VAL A 276 -32.05 -2.57 14.08
N ASP A 277 -33.35 -2.60 13.82
CA ASP A 277 -34.37 -2.62 14.88
C ASP A 277 -34.40 -3.98 15.60
N ALA A 278 -34.30 -5.09 14.86
CA ALA A 278 -34.14 -6.41 15.45
C ALA A 278 -32.83 -6.53 16.24
N ARG A 279 -31.72 -5.94 15.75
CA ARG A 279 -30.44 -5.92 16.48
C ARG A 279 -30.53 -5.12 17.77
N ARG A 280 -31.18 -3.95 17.75
CA ARG A 280 -31.43 -3.15 18.95
C ARG A 280 -32.21 -3.96 19.97
N LYS A 281 -33.30 -4.61 19.56
CA LYS A 281 -34.13 -5.43 20.45
C LYS A 281 -33.33 -6.58 21.07
N ALA A 282 -32.56 -7.32 20.26
CA ALA A 282 -31.71 -8.40 20.77
C ALA A 282 -30.64 -7.89 21.76
N HIS A 283 -30.11 -6.69 21.55
CA HIS A 283 -29.23 -6.04 22.52
C HIS A 283 -29.96 -5.63 23.81
N GLU A 284 -31.19 -5.12 23.72
CA GLU A 284 -32.02 -4.77 24.88
C GLU A 284 -32.39 -6.00 25.73
N ASP A 285 -32.66 -7.13 25.07
CA ASP A 285 -32.97 -8.42 25.72
C ASP A 285 -31.73 -9.00 26.43
N SER A 286 -30.54 -8.85 25.83
CA SER A 286 -29.27 -9.38 26.35
C SER A 286 -28.15 -8.33 26.42
N PRO A 287 -28.26 -7.27 27.27
CA PRO A 287 -27.38 -6.10 27.20
C PRO A 287 -25.95 -6.33 27.73
N LYS A 288 -25.70 -7.47 28.38
CA LYS A 288 -24.39 -7.86 28.94
C LYS A 288 -23.68 -8.93 28.11
N GLU A 289 -24.31 -9.41 27.04
CA GLU A 289 -23.69 -10.37 26.13
C GLU A 289 -22.88 -9.64 25.06
N PHE A 290 -21.60 -9.96 24.94
CA PHE A 290 -20.74 -9.31 23.94
C PHE A 290 -21.25 -9.52 22.51
N ALA A 291 -21.80 -10.69 22.19
CA ALA A 291 -22.36 -10.98 20.87
C ALA A 291 -23.49 -10.02 20.48
N SER A 292 -24.37 -9.67 21.44
CA SER A 292 -25.47 -8.73 21.19
C SER A 292 -24.95 -7.30 20.96
N VAL A 293 -23.97 -6.87 21.76
CA VAL A 293 -23.30 -5.56 21.64
C VAL A 293 -22.60 -5.45 20.30
N ARG A 294 -21.80 -6.46 19.92
CA ARG A 294 -21.08 -6.50 18.64
C ARG A 294 -22.05 -6.44 17.47
N ALA A 295 -23.09 -7.27 17.47
CA ALA A 295 -24.05 -7.30 16.37
C ALA A 295 -24.79 -5.97 16.22
N TYR A 296 -25.19 -5.32 17.32
CA TYR A 296 -25.87 -4.05 17.26
C TYR A 296 -24.95 -2.89 16.86
N ALA A 297 -23.73 -2.83 17.40
CA ALA A 297 -22.75 -1.81 17.02
C ALA A 297 -22.39 -1.89 15.53
N LEU A 298 -22.18 -3.09 15.00
CA LEU A 298 -21.86 -3.28 13.58
C LEU A 298 -23.05 -2.99 12.66
N ALA A 299 -24.28 -3.23 13.12
CA ALA A 299 -25.48 -2.83 12.40
C ALA A 299 -25.65 -1.30 12.33
N LEU A 300 -25.36 -0.58 13.42
CA LEU A 300 -25.32 0.88 13.43
C LEU A 300 -24.23 1.40 12.48
N TYR A 301 -23.04 0.81 12.52
CA TYR A 301 -21.96 1.13 11.59
C TYR A 301 -22.40 0.94 10.13
N ALA A 302 -22.99 -0.21 9.79
CA ALA A 302 -23.45 -0.51 8.44
C ALA A 302 -24.54 0.48 7.95
N LYS A 303 -25.36 0.99 8.87
CA LYS A 303 -26.35 2.05 8.60
C LYS A 303 -25.72 3.44 8.44
N GLY A 304 -24.43 3.60 8.78
CA GLY A 304 -23.71 4.88 8.77
C GLY A 304 -23.76 5.64 10.09
N ASP A 305 -24.31 5.07 11.16
CA ASP A 305 -24.29 5.64 12.51
C ASP A 305 -23.03 5.21 13.28
N MET A 306 -21.90 5.80 12.90
CA MET A 306 -20.60 5.54 13.54
C MET A 306 -20.59 5.96 15.02
N ALA A 307 -21.25 7.07 15.35
CA ALA A 307 -21.31 7.59 16.72
C ALA A 307 -22.05 6.63 17.64
N GLY A 308 -23.23 6.15 17.21
CA GLY A 308 -23.99 5.13 17.92
C GLY A 308 -23.23 3.81 18.02
N ALA A 309 -22.55 3.38 16.96
CA ALA A 309 -21.72 2.17 16.98
C ALA A 309 -20.63 2.23 18.06
N CYS A 310 -19.90 3.35 18.14
CA CYS A 310 -18.86 3.58 19.15
C CYS A 310 -19.44 3.61 20.57
N GLU A 311 -20.59 4.26 20.76
CA GLU A 311 -21.25 4.33 22.07
C GLU A 311 -21.70 2.95 22.57
N VAL A 312 -22.32 2.15 21.70
CA VAL A 312 -22.74 0.78 22.01
C VAL A 312 -21.52 -0.08 22.33
N ALA A 313 -20.47 -0.02 21.52
CA ALA A 313 -19.24 -0.78 21.75
C ALA A 313 -18.57 -0.43 23.09
N LEU A 314 -18.52 0.84 23.49
CA LEU A 314 -17.97 1.26 24.79
C LEU A 314 -18.70 0.67 26.01
N ARG A 315 -19.90 0.10 25.85
CA ARG A 315 -20.56 -0.61 26.96
C ARG A 315 -19.82 -1.90 27.31
N SER A 316 -19.25 -2.58 26.31
CA SER A 316 -18.58 -3.89 26.46
C SER A 316 -17.25 -3.85 27.22
N VAL A 317 -16.68 -2.66 27.46
CA VAL A 317 -15.42 -2.54 28.23
C VAL A 317 -15.63 -2.44 29.75
N LYS A 318 -16.90 -2.27 30.18
CA LYS A 318 -17.27 -2.15 31.59
C LYS A 318 -17.03 -3.47 32.35
N PRO A 319 -16.78 -3.41 33.68
CA PRO A 319 -16.56 -4.61 34.51
C PRO A 319 -17.66 -5.68 34.40
N ALA A 320 -18.90 -5.29 34.10
CA ALA A 320 -20.04 -6.18 33.93
C ALA A 320 -19.87 -7.25 32.82
N PHE A 321 -18.92 -7.07 31.91
CA PHE A 321 -18.64 -8.01 30.80
C PHE A 321 -17.60 -9.08 31.15
N GLY A 322 -17.01 -9.05 32.36
CA GLY A 322 -16.13 -10.12 32.85
C GLY A 322 -15.00 -10.46 31.88
N SER A 323 -14.97 -11.72 31.40
CA SER A 323 -13.97 -12.23 30.46
C SER A 323 -14.08 -11.63 29.05
N SER A 324 -15.25 -11.16 28.62
CA SER A 324 -15.47 -10.57 27.29
C SER A 324 -15.04 -9.11 27.17
N ARG A 325 -14.45 -8.53 28.23
CA ARG A 325 -13.97 -7.14 28.20
C ARG A 325 -12.90 -6.92 27.14
N GLU A 326 -12.06 -7.91 26.89
CA GLU A 326 -10.97 -7.78 25.92
C GLU A 326 -11.54 -7.72 24.48
N ASP A 327 -12.53 -8.56 24.17
CA ASP A 327 -13.25 -8.51 22.91
C ASP A 327 -13.94 -7.15 22.71
N GLY A 328 -14.47 -6.59 23.80
CA GLY A 328 -15.05 -5.25 23.84
C GLY A 328 -14.05 -4.14 23.49
N LYS A 329 -12.84 -4.19 24.05
CA LYS A 329 -11.78 -3.22 23.71
C LYS A 329 -11.37 -3.36 22.25
N ASN A 330 -11.20 -4.59 21.76
CA ASN A 330 -10.83 -4.86 20.38
C ASN A 330 -11.89 -4.31 19.41
N LEU A 331 -13.18 -4.46 19.73
CA LEU A 331 -14.27 -3.88 18.95
C LEU A 331 -14.20 -2.35 18.90
N VAL A 332 -13.96 -1.69 20.06
CA VAL A 332 -13.83 -0.23 20.11
C VAL A 332 -12.62 0.25 19.30
N VAL A 333 -11.47 -0.39 19.47
CA VAL A 333 -10.24 -0.06 18.72
C VAL A 333 -10.48 -0.20 17.21
N LYS A 334 -11.15 -1.28 16.79
CA LYS A 334 -11.49 -1.53 15.38
C LYS A 334 -12.41 -0.45 14.80
N LEU A 335 -13.52 -0.13 15.48
CA LEU A 335 -14.47 0.91 15.04
C LEU A 335 -13.82 2.29 14.92
N VAL A 336 -13.00 2.65 15.91
CA VAL A 336 -12.27 3.91 15.93
C VAL A 336 -11.14 3.94 14.89
N GLY A 337 -10.52 2.79 14.61
CA GLY A 337 -9.54 2.62 13.55
C GLY A 337 -10.15 2.86 12.16
N ALA A 338 -11.40 2.47 11.96
CA ALA A 338 -12.14 2.67 10.72
C ALA A 338 -12.57 4.12 10.46
N CYS A 339 -12.38 5.04 11.41
CA CYS A 339 -12.66 6.46 11.18
C CYS A 339 -11.59 7.10 10.28
N ALA A 340 -11.89 8.27 9.72
CA ALA A 340 -10.90 9.04 8.98
C ALA A 340 -9.70 9.40 9.90
N PRO A 341 -8.48 9.51 9.37
CA PRO A 341 -7.35 10.02 10.14
C PRO A 341 -7.65 11.41 10.73
N GLY A 342 -7.47 11.57 12.05
CA GLY A 342 -7.77 12.84 12.74
C GLY A 342 -9.25 13.08 13.06
N ASP A 343 -10.11 12.07 12.91
CA ASP A 343 -11.53 12.20 13.21
C ASP A 343 -11.80 12.54 14.70
N PRO A 344 -12.56 13.61 15.02
CA PRO A 344 -12.84 14.02 16.39
C PRO A 344 -13.63 12.99 17.22
N LEU A 345 -14.54 12.24 16.59
CA LEU A 345 -15.29 11.17 17.25
C LEU A 345 -14.36 10.03 17.63
N ALA A 346 -13.42 9.68 16.75
CA ALA A 346 -12.39 8.69 17.03
C ALA A 346 -11.55 9.10 18.25
N GLU A 347 -11.05 10.33 18.29
CA GLU A 347 -10.26 10.84 19.43
C GLU A 347 -11.05 10.89 20.74
N ALA A 348 -12.30 11.35 20.70
CA ALA A 348 -13.18 11.34 21.87
C ALA A 348 -13.42 9.92 22.39
N THR A 349 -13.61 8.96 21.49
CA THR A 349 -13.83 7.55 21.84
C THR A 349 -12.57 6.89 22.40
N ARG A 350 -11.37 7.18 21.85
CA ARG A 350 -10.09 6.71 22.41
C ARG A 350 -9.89 7.22 23.84
N ARG A 351 -10.22 8.49 24.11
CA ARG A 351 -10.14 9.07 25.47
C ARG A 351 -11.08 8.36 26.46
N LYS A 352 -12.33 8.09 26.03
CA LYS A 352 -13.30 7.32 26.85
C LYS A 352 -12.79 5.90 27.12
N LEU A 353 -12.25 5.23 26.09
CA LEU A 353 -11.65 3.90 26.24
C LEU A 353 -10.47 3.93 27.23
N ALA A 354 -9.54 4.88 27.08
CA ALA A 354 -8.41 5.04 27.99
C ALA A 354 -8.85 5.22 29.45
N SER A 355 -9.88 6.02 29.71
CA SER A 355 -10.42 6.23 31.06
C SER A 355 -11.01 4.96 31.69
N SER A 356 -11.48 4.02 30.86
CA SER A 356 -12.05 2.74 31.34
C SER A 356 -11.00 1.74 31.83
N PHE A 357 -9.71 1.97 31.58
CA PHE A 357 -8.63 1.14 32.14
C PHE A 357 -8.30 1.49 33.59
N PHE A 358 -8.70 2.66 34.07
CA PHE A 358 -8.42 3.15 35.41
C PHE A 358 -9.60 2.99 36.38
N LEU A 359 -10.69 2.34 35.94
CA LEU A 359 -11.92 2.07 36.70
C LEU A 359 -12.12 0.56 36.92
#